data_AF-A0A970KH89-F1
#
_entry.id   AF-A0A970KH89-F1
#
_cell.length_a   1.000
_cell.length_b   1.000
_cell.length_c   1.000
_cell.angle_alpha   90.00
_cell.angle_beta   90.00
_cell.angle_gamma   90.00
#
_symmetry.space_group_name_H-M   'P 1'
#
loop_
_entity.id
_entity.type
_entity.pdbx_description
1 polymer ?
#
loop_
_entity_poly.entity_id
_entity_poly.type
_entity_poly.pdbx_seq_one_letter_code
_entity_poly.pdbx_strand_id
1 'polypeptide(L)'
;MATVGYFKKEQVSRIRTTIESAFYGNNVELVKTPAEMYKLAKNSPGTIVTDMPVYRPEEVGLPADARVLLFNDGNVVGRCAAARRIAGSADVNVEEYAGKIREAIYDTRYKKLYHCQAYAGLHEDFMVKL
;
A
#
# COMPACT_ATOMS: atom_id res chain seq x y z
N MET A 1 19.85 7.24 8.56
CA MET A 1 19.51 7.46 9.98
C MET A 1 18.61 6.34 10.43
N ALA A 2 19.11 5.42 11.27
CA ALA A 2 18.37 4.23 11.70
C ALA A 2 17.33 4.61 12.77
N THR A 3 16.09 4.17 12.58
CA THR A 3 14.89 4.55 13.35
C THR A 3 14.77 3.77 14.67
N VAL A 4 15.81 3.74 15.51
CA VAL A 4 15.83 2.83 16.67
C VAL A 4 15.38 3.51 17.99
N GLY A 5 15.10 4.82 18.01
CA GLY A 5 15.02 5.58 19.27
C GLY A 5 13.65 5.96 19.86
N TYR A 6 12.53 5.80 19.16
CA TYR A 6 11.29 6.52 19.55
C TYR A 6 10.04 5.67 19.83
N PHE A 7 10.15 4.34 19.86
CA PHE A 7 8.98 3.48 20.03
C PHE A 7 8.68 3.20 21.51
N LYS A 8 7.72 3.92 22.11
CA LYS A 8 7.11 3.52 23.40
C LYS A 8 6.01 2.49 23.14
N LYS A 9 6.20 1.28 23.67
CA LYS A 9 5.35 0.08 23.46
C LYS A 9 4.07 0.08 24.31
N GLU A 10 3.42 1.22 24.48
CA GLU A 10 2.24 1.32 25.34
C GLU A 10 1.07 1.96 24.58
N GLN A 11 -0.02 1.19 24.49
CA GLN A 11 -1.30 1.46 23.83
C GLN A 11 -1.37 1.21 22.32
N VAL A 12 -2.43 0.51 21.91
CA VAL A 12 -2.85 0.45 20.50
C VAL A 12 -3.13 1.88 20.07
N SER A 13 -2.28 2.41 19.18
CA SER A 13 -2.44 3.78 18.68
C SER A 13 -3.80 3.93 18.01
N ARG A 14 -4.54 4.99 18.35
CA ARG A 14 -5.83 5.33 17.70
C ARG A 14 -5.69 5.42 16.17
N ILE A 15 -4.51 5.86 15.69
CA ILE A 15 -4.15 5.85 14.27
C ILE A 15 -4.18 4.43 13.72
N ARG A 16 -3.51 3.49 14.40
CA ARG A 16 -3.47 2.09 14.00
C ARG A 16 -4.87 1.49 13.92
N THR A 17 -5.69 1.68 14.95
CA THR A 17 -7.08 1.17 14.95
C THR A 17 -7.89 1.73 13.78
N THR A 18 -7.74 3.02 13.49
CA THR A 18 -8.48 3.66 12.38
C THR A 18 -8.05 3.06 11.04
N ILE A 19 -6.74 2.91 10.80
CA ILE A 19 -6.22 2.31 9.56
C ILE A 19 -6.65 0.84 9.44
N GLU A 20 -6.48 0.03 10.50
CA GLU A 20 -6.83 -1.39 10.47
C GLU A 20 -8.34 -1.59 10.23
N SER A 21 -9.18 -0.78 10.88
CA SER A 21 -10.64 -0.86 10.69
C SER A 21 -11.07 -0.51 9.25
N ALA A 22 -10.31 0.34 8.54
CA ALA A 22 -10.63 0.73 7.18
C ALA A 22 -10.58 -0.44 6.19
N PHE A 23 -9.79 -1.48 6.47
CA PHE A 23 -9.72 -2.68 5.64
C PHE A 23 -10.99 -3.54 5.68
N TYR A 24 -11.85 -3.36 6.69
CA TYR A 24 -13.09 -4.11 6.84
C TYR A 24 -14.32 -3.37 6.28
N GLY A 25 -14.12 -2.30 5.52
CA GLY A 25 -15.20 -1.54 4.88
C GLY A 25 -15.91 -2.33 3.78
N ASN A 26 -17.21 -2.09 3.61
CA ASN A 26 -18.03 -2.74 2.57
C ASN A 26 -17.59 -2.41 1.13
N ASN A 27 -16.79 -1.35 0.95
CA ASN A 27 -16.22 -0.92 -0.31
C ASN A 27 -14.80 -1.49 -0.57
N VAL A 28 -14.32 -2.40 0.29
CA VAL A 28 -13.01 -3.05 0.18
C VAL A 28 -13.15 -4.45 -0.40
N GLU A 29 -12.39 -4.73 -1.46
CA GLU A 29 -12.28 -6.07 -2.04
C GLU A 29 -10.92 -6.70 -1.72
N LEU A 30 -10.96 -7.95 -1.25
CA LEU A 30 -9.75 -8.73 -0.99
C LEU A 30 -9.23 -9.32 -2.31
N VAL A 31 -8.01 -8.94 -2.68
CA VAL A 31 -7.29 -9.42 -3.87
C VAL A 31 -6.24 -10.42 -3.43
N LYS A 32 -6.34 -11.66 -3.91
CA LYS A 32 -5.57 -12.79 -3.36
C LYS A 32 -4.39 -13.22 -4.21
N THR A 33 -4.41 -12.93 -5.51
CA THR A 33 -3.43 -13.50 -6.46
C THR A 33 -2.75 -12.40 -7.29
N PRO A 34 -1.47 -12.59 -7.68
CA PRO A 34 -0.79 -11.65 -8.58
C PRO A 34 -1.52 -11.50 -9.93
N ALA A 35 -2.10 -12.58 -10.46
CA ALA A 35 -2.89 -12.53 -11.69
C ALA A 35 -4.13 -11.62 -11.57
N GLU A 36 -4.84 -11.67 -10.44
CA GLU A 36 -5.97 -10.78 -10.17
C GLU A 36 -5.51 -9.32 -10.03
N MET A 37 -4.42 -9.07 -9.29
CA MET A 37 -3.82 -7.74 -9.17
C MET A 37 -3.44 -7.17 -10.54
N TYR A 38 -2.80 -7.98 -11.38
CA TYR A 38 -2.42 -7.60 -12.73
C TYR A 38 -3.63 -7.27 -13.61
N LYS A 39 -4.69 -8.08 -13.53
CA LYS A 39 -5.95 -7.81 -14.25
C LYS A 39 -6.56 -6.48 -13.82
N LEU A 40 -6.58 -6.19 -12.52
CA LEU A 40 -7.10 -4.93 -11.98
C LEU A 40 -6.23 -3.74 -12.43
N ALA A 41 -4.91 -3.87 -12.36
CA ALA A 41 -3.97 -2.85 -12.83
C ALA A 41 -4.14 -2.58 -14.33
N LYS A 42 -4.16 -3.62 -15.17
CA LYS A 42 -4.36 -3.53 -16.62
C LYS A 42 -5.67 -2.82 -17.00
N ASN A 43 -6.72 -3.00 -16.21
CA ASN A 43 -8.03 -2.40 -16.46
C ASN A 43 -8.23 -1.04 -15.76
N SER A 44 -7.23 -0.55 -15.01
CA SER A 44 -7.32 0.74 -14.33
C SER A 44 -7.27 1.88 -15.34
N PRO A 45 -8.15 2.90 -15.23
CA PRO A 45 -8.11 4.08 -16.09
C PRO A 45 -6.72 4.74 -16.07
N GLY A 46 -6.17 5.04 -17.24
CA GLY A 46 -4.83 5.65 -17.38
C GLY A 46 -3.68 4.63 -17.51
N THR A 47 -3.97 3.33 -17.42
CA THR A 47 -2.96 2.30 -17.67
C THR A 47 -2.72 2.10 -19.17
N ILE A 48 -1.44 2.08 -19.55
CA ILE A 48 -0.98 1.79 -20.90
C ILE A 48 -0.36 0.40 -20.90
N VAL A 49 -0.89 -0.49 -21.74
CA VAL A 49 -0.31 -1.82 -21.96
C VAL A 49 0.76 -1.71 -23.03
N THR A 50 2.00 -1.97 -22.66
CA THR A 50 3.13 -1.93 -23.61
C THR A 50 3.14 -3.17 -24.51
N ASP A 51 4.03 -3.17 -25.51
CA ASP A 51 4.39 -4.33 -26.33
C ASP A 51 5.45 -5.24 -25.66
N MET A 52 6.04 -4.80 -24.54
CA MET A 52 7.08 -5.54 -23.83
C MET A 52 6.47 -6.70 -23.02
N PRO A 53 6.84 -7.97 -23.29
CA PRO A 53 6.40 -9.10 -22.47
C PRO A 53 7.12 -9.11 -21.11
N VAL A 54 6.43 -9.60 -20.08
CA VAL A 54 7.07 -9.90 -18.79
C VAL A 54 7.89 -11.18 -18.94
N TYR A 55 9.09 -11.20 -18.38
CA TYR A 55 9.93 -12.39 -18.38
C TYR A 55 9.37 -13.44 -17.39
N ARG A 56 9.09 -14.65 -17.90
CA ARG A 56 8.57 -15.80 -17.13
C ARG A 56 7.44 -15.42 -16.16
N PRO A 57 6.32 -14.88 -16.65
CA PRO A 57 5.26 -14.33 -15.80
C PRO A 57 4.63 -15.38 -14.87
N GLU A 58 4.55 -16.63 -15.33
CA GLU A 58 3.96 -17.72 -14.55
C GLU A 58 4.77 -18.06 -13.29
N GLU A 59 6.10 -17.87 -13.29
CA GLU A 59 6.96 -18.10 -12.11
C GLU A 59 6.61 -17.15 -10.95
N VAL A 60 6.03 -15.99 -11.26
CA VAL A 60 5.59 -14.97 -10.28
C VAL A 60 4.07 -14.90 -10.16
N GLY A 61 3.34 -15.87 -10.71
CA GLY A 61 1.89 -15.97 -10.61
C GLY A 61 1.11 -14.99 -11.50
N LEU A 62 1.74 -14.44 -12.54
CA LEU A 62 1.11 -13.61 -13.56
C LEU A 62 0.62 -14.43 -14.76
N PRO A 63 -0.32 -13.92 -15.58
CA PRO A 63 -0.77 -14.60 -16.79
C PRO A 63 0.37 -14.79 -17.82
N ALA A 64 0.33 -15.88 -18.59
CA ALA A 64 1.35 -16.20 -19.60
C ALA A 64 1.57 -15.09 -20.65
N ASP A 65 0.52 -14.30 -20.95
CA ASP A 65 0.54 -13.18 -21.89
C ASP A 65 0.79 -11.82 -21.20
N ALA A 66 1.26 -11.80 -19.95
CA ALA A 66 1.49 -10.57 -19.22
C ALA A 66 2.52 -9.67 -19.91
N ARG A 67 2.21 -8.39 -19.97
CA ARG A 67 3.04 -7.32 -20.55
C ARG A 67 3.34 -6.28 -19.50
N VAL A 68 4.42 -5.54 -19.70
CA VAL A 68 4.77 -4.43 -18.81
C VAL A 68 3.67 -3.37 -18.90
N LEU A 69 3.19 -2.93 -17.74
CA LEU A 69 2.19 -1.88 -17.62
C LEU A 69 2.87 -0.55 -17.31
N LEU A 70 2.49 0.50 -18.04
CA LEU A 70 2.94 1.86 -17.80
C LEU A 70 1.76 2.67 -17.25
N PHE A 71 2.00 3.40 -16.16
CA PHE A 71 1.06 4.34 -15.59
C PHE A 71 1.77 5.68 -15.37
N ASN A 72 1.30 6.73 -16.04
CA ASN A 72 1.86 8.07 -15.87
C ASN A 72 1.13 8.75 -14.71
N ASP A 73 1.81 8.89 -13.58
CA ASP A 73 1.28 9.60 -12.41
C ASP A 73 1.43 11.13 -12.56
N GLY A 74 0.81 11.89 -11.67
CA GLY A 74 0.83 13.34 -11.65
C GLY A 74 2.16 13.96 -11.19
N ASN A 75 2.08 15.13 -10.54
CA ASN A 75 3.24 15.93 -10.13
C ASN A 75 4.22 15.21 -9.16
N VAL A 76 3.80 14.09 -8.57
CA VAL A 76 4.64 13.31 -7.65
C VAL A 76 5.46 12.30 -8.46
N VAL A 77 6.70 12.67 -8.77
CA VAL A 77 7.62 11.84 -9.58
C VAL A 77 8.48 10.88 -8.74
N GLY A 78 8.35 10.88 -7.42
CA GLY A 78 9.16 10.05 -6.55
C GLY A 78 8.88 10.22 -5.06
N ARG A 79 9.76 9.66 -4.21
CA ARG A 79 9.62 9.72 -2.75
C ARG A 79 9.80 11.15 -2.24
N CYS A 80 8.80 11.69 -1.55
CA CYS A 80 8.89 12.97 -0.86
C CYS A 80 9.37 12.80 0.58
N ALA A 81 10.68 12.93 0.84
CA ALA A 81 11.26 12.80 2.17
C ALA A 81 10.63 13.78 3.19
N ALA A 82 10.30 14.99 2.74
CA ALA A 82 9.67 16.03 3.56
C ALA A 82 8.24 15.68 4.00
N ALA A 83 7.57 14.71 3.36
CA ALA A 83 6.24 14.23 3.76
C ALA A 83 6.30 13.08 4.77
N ARG A 84 7.48 12.48 5.01
CA ARG A 84 7.63 11.37 5.96
C ARG A 84 7.45 11.86 7.39
N ARG A 85 6.61 11.18 8.15
CA ARG A 85 6.37 11.45 9.57
C ARG A 85 6.51 10.15 10.36
N ILE A 86 7.22 10.20 11.47
CA ILE A 86 7.51 9.03 12.30
C ILE A 86 6.90 9.31 13.66
N ALA A 87 5.87 8.56 14.02
CA ALA A 87 5.22 8.67 15.32
C ALA A 87 6.27 8.54 16.45
N GLY A 88 6.22 9.47 17.40
CA GLY A 88 7.21 9.57 18.49
C GLY A 88 8.39 10.50 18.22
N SER A 89 8.56 11.03 17.00
CA SER A 89 9.55 12.09 16.74
C SER A 89 9.09 13.43 17.31
N ALA A 90 10.03 14.27 17.76
CA ALA A 90 9.74 15.52 18.47
C ALA A 90 8.92 16.54 17.65
N ASP A 91 9.01 16.46 16.32
CA ASP A 91 8.32 17.33 15.36
C ASP A 91 6.95 16.80 14.90
N VAL A 92 6.49 15.67 15.46
CA VAL A 92 5.26 14.99 15.02
C VAL A 92 4.14 15.11 16.05
N ASN A 93 3.12 15.91 15.72
CA ASN A 93 1.88 15.95 16.50
C ASN A 93 0.96 14.78 16.12
N VAL A 94 0.88 13.77 16.98
CA VAL A 94 0.10 12.55 16.73
C VAL A 94 -1.40 12.84 16.58
N GLU A 95 -1.98 13.75 17.36
CA GLU A 95 -3.42 14.06 17.29
C GLU A 95 -3.79 14.77 15.98
N GLU A 96 -2.92 15.65 15.48
CA GLU A 96 -3.08 16.28 14.17
C GLU A 96 -3.13 15.22 13.05
N TYR A 97 -2.17 14.29 13.06
CA TYR A 97 -2.13 13.21 12.06
C TYR A 97 -3.27 12.22 12.21
N ALA A 98 -3.73 11.94 13.43
CA ALA A 98 -4.92 11.14 13.66
C ALA A 98 -6.18 11.79 13.07
N GLY A 99 -6.28 13.13 13.10
CA GLY A 99 -7.31 13.88 12.38
C GLY A 99 -7.21 13.69 10.87
N LYS A 100 -6.04 13.96 10.29
CA LYS A 100 -5.80 13.84 8.83
C LYS A 100 -6.08 12.44 8.29
N ILE A 101 -5.68 11.40 9.03
CA ILE A 101 -5.87 10.00 8.63
C ILE A 101 -7.35 9.62 8.66
N ARG A 102 -8.10 10.05 9.68
CA ARG A 102 -9.55 9.84 9.74
C ARG A 102 -10.27 10.48 8.56
N GLU A 103 -9.93 11.73 8.24
CA GLU A 103 -10.51 12.45 7.11
C GLU A 103 -10.19 11.75 5.79
N ALA A 104 -8.92 11.38 5.58
CA ALA A 104 -8.49 10.68 4.38
C ALA A 104 -9.25 9.34 4.19
N ILE A 105 -9.45 8.58 5.26
CA ILE A 105 -10.24 7.34 5.24
C ILE A 105 -11.70 7.65 4.95
N TYR A 106 -12.29 8.68 5.57
CA TYR A 106 -13.68 9.10 5.33
C TYR A 106 -13.95 9.44 3.85
N ASP A 107 -12.98 10.06 3.17
CA ASP A 107 -13.04 10.39 1.74
C ASP A 107 -12.94 9.17 0.82
N THR A 108 -12.56 8.00 1.34
CA THR A 108 -12.54 6.76 0.56
C THR A 108 -13.89 6.05 0.48
N ARG A 109 -14.91 6.48 1.23
CA ARG A 109 -16.21 5.75 1.35
C ARG A 109 -16.96 5.51 0.04
N TYR A 110 -16.74 6.36 -0.96
CA TYR A 110 -17.34 6.21 -2.31
C TYR A 110 -16.37 5.62 -3.33
N LYS A 111 -15.17 5.23 -2.90
CA LYS A 111 -14.13 4.64 -3.74
C LYS A 111 -14.09 3.15 -3.50
N LYS A 112 -13.84 2.40 -4.57
CA LYS A 112 -13.50 0.98 -4.46
C LYS A 112 -12.07 0.87 -3.94
N LEU A 113 -11.88 0.10 -2.88
CA LEU A 113 -10.58 -0.15 -2.27
C LEU A 113 -10.19 -1.60 -2.49
N TYR A 114 -8.88 -1.85 -2.57
CA TYR A 114 -8.33 -3.20 -2.67
C TYR A 114 -7.45 -3.48 -1.45
N HIS A 115 -7.68 -4.63 -0.82
CA HIS A 115 -6.83 -5.15 0.24
C HIS A 115 -6.05 -6.36 -0.30
N CYS A 116 -4.74 -6.38 -0.07
CA CYS A 116 -3.89 -7.52 -0.38
C CYS A 116 -2.92 -7.76 0.79
N GLN A 117 -2.33 -8.95 0.83
CA GLN A 117 -1.31 -9.33 1.80
C GLN A 117 -0.04 -9.71 1.05
N ALA A 118 1.10 -9.34 1.62
CA ALA A 118 2.40 -9.68 1.06
C ALA A 118 3.34 -10.18 2.16
N TYR A 119 4.45 -10.77 1.73
CA TYR A 119 5.56 -11.10 2.63
C TYR A 119 6.79 -10.31 2.20
N ALA A 120 7.47 -9.70 3.17
CA ALA A 120 8.77 -9.08 2.98
C ALA A 120 9.84 -9.93 3.65
N GLY A 121 10.81 -10.38 2.88
CA GLY A 121 11.86 -11.32 3.30
C GLY A 121 11.88 -12.56 2.41
N LEU A 122 13.07 -13.10 2.15
CA LEU A 122 13.25 -14.31 1.33
C LEU A 122 13.37 -15.58 2.18
N HIS A 123 13.91 -15.45 3.39
CA HIS A 123 14.15 -16.56 4.30
C HIS A 123 13.03 -16.63 5.32
N GLU A 124 12.48 -17.83 5.56
CA GLU A 124 11.27 -18.03 6.38
C GLU A 124 11.38 -17.40 7.78
N ASP A 125 12.52 -17.60 8.44
CA ASP A 125 12.80 -17.01 9.76
C ASP A 125 12.84 -15.48 9.80
N PHE A 126 12.98 -14.83 8.64
CA PHE A 126 13.09 -13.38 8.50
C PHE A 126 11.95 -12.77 7.68
N MET A 127 10.92 -13.56 7.36
CA MET A 127 9.74 -13.07 6.64
C MET A 127 8.80 -12.32 7.58
N VAL A 128 8.33 -11.16 7.11
CA VAL A 128 7.30 -10.37 7.79
C VAL A 128 6.07 -10.31 6.90
N LYS A 129 4.92 -10.67 7.45
CA LYS A 129 3.63 -10.48 6.80
C LYS A 129 3.26 -9.00 6.83
N LEU A 130 2.96 -8.45 5.66
CA LEU A 130 2.53 -7.07 5.42
C LEU A 130 1.02 -7.01 5.15
#